data_AF-B7FIN2-F1
#
_entry.id   AF-B7FIN2-F1
#
_cell.length_a   1.000
_cell.length_b   1.000
_cell.length_c   1.000
_cell.angle_alpha   90.00
_cell.angle_beta   90.00
_cell.angle_gamma   90.00
#
_symmetry.space_group_name_H-M   'P 1'
#
loop_
_entity.id
_entity.type
_entity.pdbx_description
1 polymer ?
#
loop_
_entity_poly.entity_id
_entity_poly.type
_entity_poly.pdbx_seq_one_letter_code
_entity_poly.pdbx_strand_id
1 'polypeptide(L)'
;MEVCTPLKSDSRLKHRSMTPLRFLRGVICLVVFLSTAFMCIVYLSPLAVVGLRLISIRYSRKAVSFFFGLWLSMWPFLFEKINKTKVVFSGDSIPMRERVLLIANHRTEVDWMYLWDLALRKGRLGFIKYILKSSLMKLPIFGWGFQILEFIAVERKWEIDEQILQQNLSTFRDPKDPLWLSLFPEGTDYNEQKCKSSQKFAAEVGLPVLTNVLLPK
;
A
#
# COMPACT_ATOMS: atom_id res chain seq x y z
N MET A 1 -0.42 -31.32 -8.53
CA MET A 1 -1.19 -30.07 -8.35
C MET A 1 -2.03 -30.24 -7.10
N GLU A 2 -1.65 -29.60 -6.00
CA GLU A 2 -2.49 -29.61 -4.80
C GLU A 2 -3.75 -28.80 -5.11
N VAL A 3 -4.90 -29.47 -5.06
CA VAL A 3 -6.20 -28.84 -5.23
C VAL A 3 -6.39 -27.88 -4.06
N CYS A 4 -6.44 -26.58 -4.37
CA CYS A 4 -6.68 -25.53 -3.38
C CYS A 4 -8.10 -25.71 -2.82
N THR A 5 -8.24 -26.44 -1.72
CA THR A 5 -9.53 -26.65 -1.07
C THR A 5 -10.13 -25.31 -0.67
N PRO A 6 -11.42 -25.05 -0.95
CA PRO A 6 -12.08 -23.83 -0.51
C PRO A 6 -11.93 -23.68 1.00
N LEU A 7 -11.43 -22.53 1.45
CA LEU A 7 -11.47 -22.16 2.87
C LEU A 7 -12.95 -22.21 3.30
N LYS A 8 -13.30 -23.16 4.18
CA LYS A 8 -14.62 -23.18 4.84
C LYS A 8 -14.78 -21.85 5.56
N SER A 9 -15.53 -20.92 4.97
CA SER A 9 -15.87 -19.67 5.64
C SER A 9 -16.88 -20.00 6.73
N ASP A 10 -16.44 -19.88 8.00
CA ASP A 10 -17.37 -19.81 9.13
C ASP A 10 -18.19 -18.54 8.92
N SER A 11 -19.40 -18.68 8.37
CA SER A 11 -20.29 -17.58 7.96
C SER A 11 -20.80 -16.73 9.13
N ARG A 12 -20.44 -17.09 10.36
CA ARG A 12 -20.66 -16.25 11.53
C ARG A 12 -19.70 -15.07 11.49
N LEU A 13 -20.20 -13.91 11.07
CA LEU A 13 -19.61 -12.62 11.40
C LEU A 13 -19.39 -12.60 12.92
N LYS A 14 -18.14 -12.81 13.35
CA LYS A 14 -17.75 -12.75 14.76
C LYS A 14 -17.71 -11.28 15.17
N HIS A 15 -18.88 -10.66 15.28
CA HIS A 15 -18.99 -9.34 15.87
C HIS A 15 -18.71 -9.48 17.36
N ARG A 16 -17.47 -9.18 17.75
CA ARG A 16 -17.08 -9.22 19.15
C ARG A 16 -17.34 -7.84 19.75
N SER A 17 -18.04 -7.78 20.87
CA SER A 17 -18.35 -6.52 21.56
C SER A 17 -17.09 -5.71 21.90
N MET A 18 -17.19 -4.38 21.82
CA MET A 18 -16.12 -3.45 22.20
C MET A 18 -16.07 -3.31 23.73
N THR A 19 -15.43 -4.28 24.38
CA THR A 19 -15.18 -4.22 25.84
C THR A 19 -14.18 -3.09 26.17
N PRO A 20 -14.24 -2.48 27.37
CA PRO A 20 -13.30 -1.44 27.79
C PRO A 20 -11.82 -1.83 27.65
N LEU A 21 -11.47 -3.09 27.96
CA LEU A 21 -10.11 -3.60 27.82
C LEU A 21 -9.64 -3.61 26.35
N ARG A 22 -10.51 -3.97 25.41
CA ARG A 22 -10.19 -3.96 23.97
C ARG A 22 -10.05 -2.54 23.43
N PHE A 23 -10.90 -1.63 23.90
CA PHE A 23 -10.78 -0.22 23.60
C PHE A 23 -9.44 0.32 24.10
N LEU A 24 -9.11 0.13 25.38
CA LEU A 24 -7.83 0.54 25.97
C LEU A 24 -6.63 -0.05 25.23
N ARG A 25 -6.68 -1.34 24.89
CA ARG A 25 -5.65 -1.98 24.06
C ARG A 25 -5.50 -1.30 22.70
N GLY A 26 -6.61 -0.96 22.05
CA GLY A 26 -6.62 -0.22 20.79
C GLY A 26 -5.98 1.16 20.92
N VAL A 27 -6.32 1.89 21.99
CA VAL A 27 -5.73 3.20 22.32
C VAL A 27 -4.22 3.07 22.52
N ILE A 28 -3.74 2.08 23.29
CA ILE A 28 -2.30 1.85 23.49
C ILE A 28 -1.60 1.57 22.16
N CYS A 29 -2.16 0.71 21.32
CA CYS A 29 -1.60 0.42 20.00
C CYS A 29 -1.52 1.68 19.13
N LEU A 30 -2.58 2.50 19.14
CA LEU A 30 -2.63 3.76 18.40
C LEU A 30 -1.58 4.75 18.91
N VAL A 31 -1.43 4.91 20.23
CA VAL A 31 -0.45 5.81 20.84
C VAL A 31 0.97 5.40 20.47
N VAL A 32 1.30 4.10 20.58
CA VAL A 32 2.62 3.58 20.17
C VAL A 32 2.87 3.83 18.68
N PHE A 33 1.85 3.62 17.85
CA PHE A 33 1.96 3.80 16.41
C PHE A 33 2.20 5.28 16.03
N LEU A 34 1.44 6.20 16.62
CA LEU A 34 1.56 7.63 16.36
C LEU A 34 2.86 8.20 16.94
N SER A 35 3.28 7.76 18.13
CA SER A 35 4.53 8.23 18.74
C SER A 35 5.75 7.77 17.94
N THR A 36 5.79 6.51 17.51
CA THR A 36 6.89 6.00 16.68
C THR A 36 6.89 6.62 15.27
N ALA A 37 5.71 6.90 14.69
CA ALA A 37 5.61 7.67 13.44
C ALA A 37 6.20 9.07 13.60
N PHE A 38 5.83 9.76 14.67
CA PHE A 38 6.34 11.09 15.02
C PHE A 38 7.87 11.06 15.19
N MET A 39 8.40 10.08 15.94
CA MET A 39 9.85 9.93 16.12
C MET A 39 10.57 9.72 14.78
N CYS A 40 10.01 8.90 13.88
CA CYS A 40 10.59 8.70 12.54
C CYS A 40 10.61 9.99 11.73
N ILE A 41 9.49 10.71 11.70
CA ILE A 41 9.35 11.94 10.91
C ILE A 41 10.24 13.07 11.44
N VAL A 42 10.33 13.24 12.77
CA VAL A 42 11.05 14.37 13.37
C VAL A 42 12.55 14.13 13.42
N TYR A 43 12.99 12.93 13.78
CA TYR A 43 14.40 12.68 14.05
C TYR A 43 15.11 11.94 12.91
N LEU A 44 14.44 11.01 12.24
CA LEU A 44 15.09 10.12 11.26
C LEU A 44 14.99 10.67 9.84
N SER A 45 13.83 11.22 9.46
CA SER A 45 13.61 11.75 8.12
C SER A 45 14.54 12.92 7.76
N PRO A 46 14.77 13.96 8.59
CA PRO A 46 15.64 15.06 8.19
C PRO A 46 17.09 14.62 7.94
N LEU A 47 17.63 13.74 8.80
CA LEU A 47 18.99 13.22 8.65
C LEU A 47 19.13 12.35 7.39
N ALA A 48 18.18 11.44 7.15
CA ALA A 48 18.21 10.52 6.02
C ALA A 48 17.85 11.19 4.67
N VAL A 49 16.98 12.19 4.69
CA VAL A 49 16.46 12.85 3.48
C VAL A 49 17.26 14.10 3.12
N VAL A 50 17.67 14.91 4.08
CA VAL A 50 18.42 16.15 3.78
C VAL A 50 19.92 15.85 3.79
N GLY A 51 20.43 15.21 4.85
CA GLY A 51 21.85 14.91 4.96
C GLY A 51 22.36 13.95 3.88
N LEU A 52 21.82 12.72 3.84
CA LEU A 52 22.32 11.68 2.93
C LEU A 52 21.99 11.94 1.47
N ARG A 53 20.88 12.64 1.15
CA ARG A 53 20.47 12.83 -0.25
C ARG A 53 21.38 13.80 -1.00
N LEU A 54 21.98 14.77 -0.29
CA LEU A 54 23.01 15.65 -0.84
C LEU A 54 24.29 14.90 -1.22
N ILE A 55 24.57 13.79 -0.52
CA ILE A 55 25.75 12.95 -0.78
C ILE A 55 25.44 11.89 -1.84
N SER A 56 24.33 11.18 -1.69
CA SER A 56 23.91 10.11 -2.60
C SER A 56 22.45 9.75 -2.45
N ILE A 57 21.71 9.86 -3.56
CA ILE A 57 20.31 9.44 -3.65
C ILE A 57 20.14 7.96 -3.28
N ARG A 58 21.07 7.09 -3.68
CA ARG A 58 21.01 5.64 -3.41
C ARG A 58 21.07 5.32 -1.93
N TYR A 59 22.00 5.95 -1.19
CA TYR A 59 22.12 5.74 0.26
C TYR A 59 20.93 6.35 1.00
N SER A 60 20.46 7.53 0.58
CA SER A 60 19.25 8.14 1.12
C SER A 60 18.03 7.23 0.95
N ARG A 61 17.77 6.71 -0.25
CA ARG A 61 16.69 5.75 -0.53
C ARG A 61 16.78 4.52 0.36
N LYS A 62 17.97 3.90 0.49
CA LYS A 62 18.16 2.74 1.37
C LYS A 62 17.86 3.05 2.84
N ALA A 63 18.32 4.19 3.34
CA ALA A 63 18.09 4.60 4.73
C ALA A 63 16.60 4.89 4.99
N VAL A 64 15.97 5.68 4.11
CA VAL A 64 14.52 5.96 4.17
C VAL A 64 13.72 4.66 4.11
N SER A 65 14.03 3.77 3.16
CA SER A 65 13.37 2.46 3.04
C SER A 65 13.57 1.58 4.27
N PHE A 66 14.74 1.62 4.92
CA PHE A 66 14.98 0.85 6.13
C PHE A 66 14.07 1.31 7.28
N PHE A 67 14.04 2.61 7.58
CA PHE A 67 13.20 3.15 8.64
C PHE A 67 11.70 3.03 8.32
N PHE A 68 11.33 3.31 7.08
CA PHE A 68 9.96 3.11 6.62
C PHE A 68 9.53 1.66 6.74
N GLY A 69 10.38 0.70 6.33
CA GLY A 69 10.12 -0.72 6.47
C GLY A 69 9.97 -1.16 7.93
N LEU A 70 10.82 -0.65 8.83
CA LEU A 70 10.71 -0.93 10.27
C LEU A 70 9.37 -0.45 10.83
N TRP A 71 9.02 0.81 10.57
CA TRP A 71 7.74 1.37 11.00
C TRP A 71 6.55 0.64 10.39
N LEU A 72 6.57 0.37 9.08
CA LEU A 72 5.50 -0.29 8.36
C LEU A 72 5.33 -1.75 8.83
N SER A 73 6.40 -2.42 9.29
CA SER A 73 6.34 -3.80 9.79
C SER A 73 5.51 -3.95 11.07
N MET A 74 5.30 -2.85 11.82
CA MET A 74 4.43 -2.86 12.98
C MET A 74 2.98 -3.20 12.61
N TRP A 75 2.54 -2.92 11.38
CA TRP A 75 1.19 -3.23 10.91
C TRP A 75 0.95 -4.74 10.75
N PRO A 76 1.71 -5.49 9.94
CA PRO A 76 1.63 -6.95 9.93
C PRO A 76 1.73 -7.56 11.34
N PHE A 77 2.63 -7.03 12.18
CA PHE A 77 2.75 -7.49 13.56
C PHE A 77 1.47 -7.27 14.38
N LEU A 78 0.88 -6.06 14.35
CA LEU A 78 -0.37 -5.74 15.02
C LEU A 78 -1.51 -6.64 14.54
N PHE A 79 -1.60 -6.90 13.24
CA PHE A 79 -2.69 -7.68 12.65
C PHE A 79 -2.57 -9.16 12.97
N GLU A 80 -1.42 -9.75 12.67
CA GLU A 80 -1.24 -11.19 12.82
C GLU A 80 -0.96 -11.60 14.27
N LYS A 81 -0.15 -10.83 15.00
CA LYS A 81 0.31 -11.24 16.34
C LYS A 81 -0.59 -10.74 17.46
N ILE A 82 -1.05 -9.48 17.39
CA ILE A 82 -1.90 -8.89 18.44
C ILE A 82 -3.39 -9.18 18.17
N ASN A 83 -3.85 -8.96 16.94
CA ASN A 83 -5.26 -9.16 16.56
C ASN A 83 -5.60 -10.59 16.13
N LYS A 84 -4.58 -11.44 15.94
CA LYS A 84 -4.73 -12.85 15.52
C LYS A 84 -5.45 -12.99 14.17
N THR A 85 -5.29 -11.99 13.30
CA THR A 85 -5.75 -12.06 11.92
C THR A 85 -4.91 -13.09 11.18
N LYS A 86 -5.55 -14.09 10.57
CA LYS A 86 -4.87 -15.05 9.70
C LYS A 86 -4.84 -14.50 8.28
N VAL A 87 -3.65 -14.13 7.80
CA VAL A 87 -3.44 -13.78 6.39
C VAL A 87 -3.06 -15.05 5.63
N VAL A 88 -3.70 -15.28 4.49
CA VAL A 88 -3.46 -16.47 3.64
C VAL A 88 -3.04 -15.99 2.26
N PHE A 89 -1.89 -16.49 1.81
CA PHE A 89 -1.42 -16.31 0.44
C PHE A 89 -1.59 -17.62 -0.31
N SER A 90 -2.17 -17.55 -1.51
CA SER A 90 -2.37 -18.68 -2.40
C SER A 90 -1.99 -18.28 -3.82
N GLY A 91 -1.52 -19.24 -4.61
CA GLY A 91 -1.02 -19.04 -5.96
C GLY A 91 0.48 -19.27 -6.05
N ASP A 92 1.09 -18.77 -7.13
CA ASP A 92 2.49 -19.02 -7.44
C ASP A 92 3.45 -18.35 -6.45
N SER A 93 4.63 -18.96 -6.27
CA SER A 93 5.65 -18.42 -5.40
C SER A 93 6.32 -17.19 -6.02
N ILE A 94 6.20 -16.04 -5.36
CA ILE A 94 6.95 -14.84 -5.75
C ILE A 94 8.41 -14.97 -5.26
N PRO A 95 9.42 -14.76 -6.12
CA PRO A 95 10.82 -14.84 -5.72
C PRO A 95 11.19 -13.84 -4.61
N MET A 96 12.20 -14.18 -3.81
CA MET A 96 12.69 -13.31 -2.76
C MET A 96 13.46 -12.13 -3.35
N ARG A 97 13.24 -10.94 -2.78
CA ARG A 97 14.05 -9.76 -3.10
C ARG A 97 14.03 -9.36 -4.60
N GLU A 98 13.01 -9.72 -5.35
CA GLU A 98 12.85 -9.22 -6.72
C GLU A 98 12.24 -7.82 -6.76
N ARG A 99 12.36 -7.17 -7.93
CA ARG A 99 11.56 -5.99 -8.26
C ARG A 99 10.19 -6.42 -8.76
N VAL A 100 9.13 -5.76 -8.30
CA VAL A 100 7.75 -6.19 -8.56
C VAL A 100 6.89 -4.99 -8.95
N LEU A 101 6.08 -5.17 -10.00
CA LEU A 101 4.89 -4.37 -10.25
C LEU A 101 3.70 -5.11 -9.65
N LEU A 102 3.09 -4.53 -8.63
CA LEU A 102 1.96 -5.09 -7.94
C LEU A 102 0.69 -4.40 -8.43
N ILE A 103 -0.19 -5.18 -9.04
CA ILE A 103 -1.52 -4.76 -9.49
C ILE A 103 -2.54 -5.47 -8.62
N ALA A 104 -3.40 -4.72 -7.95
CA ALA A 104 -4.46 -5.27 -7.10
C ALA A 104 -5.78 -4.54 -7.34
N ASN A 105 -6.89 -5.25 -7.10
CA ASN A 105 -8.22 -4.66 -7.03
C ASN A 105 -8.39 -3.90 -5.70
N HIS A 106 -9.18 -2.84 -5.70
CA HIS A 106 -9.38 -1.99 -4.51
C HIS A 106 -10.78 -2.22 -3.92
N ARG A 107 -10.85 -3.01 -2.86
CA ARG A 107 -12.08 -3.38 -2.16
C ARG A 107 -12.32 -2.56 -0.91
N THR A 108 -11.27 -2.19 -0.18
CA THR A 108 -11.37 -1.52 1.12
C THR A 108 -10.27 -0.50 1.29
N GLU A 109 -10.47 0.48 2.16
CA GLU A 109 -9.44 1.50 2.48
C GLU A 109 -8.16 0.89 3.07
N VAL A 110 -8.23 -0.35 3.58
CA VAL A 110 -7.13 -1.06 4.24
C VAL A 110 -6.44 -2.10 3.35
N ASP A 111 -6.71 -2.12 2.03
CA ASP A 111 -6.15 -3.14 1.14
C ASP A 111 -4.61 -3.14 1.09
N TRP A 112 -4.00 -1.97 1.27
CA TRP A 112 -2.55 -1.79 1.34
C TRP A 112 -1.90 -2.73 2.36
N MET A 113 -2.63 -3.08 3.42
CA MET A 113 -2.14 -3.92 4.50
C MET A 113 -1.84 -5.35 4.06
N TYR A 114 -2.62 -5.90 3.13
CA TYR A 114 -2.32 -7.21 2.54
C TYR A 114 -1.03 -7.16 1.72
N LEU A 115 -0.80 -6.04 1.03
CA LEU A 115 0.43 -5.83 0.25
C LEU A 115 1.64 -5.72 1.18
N TRP A 116 1.50 -5.08 2.33
CA TRP A 116 2.55 -4.99 3.35
C TRP A 116 2.92 -6.36 3.90
N ASP A 117 1.91 -7.18 4.19
CA ASP A 117 2.11 -8.52 4.73
C ASP A 117 2.89 -9.43 3.75
N LEU A 118 2.58 -9.31 2.45
CA LEU A 118 3.31 -9.97 1.37
C LEU A 118 4.73 -9.42 1.21
N ALA A 119 4.88 -8.10 1.12
CA ALA A 119 6.16 -7.44 0.93
C ALA A 119 7.13 -7.70 2.09
N LEU A 120 6.61 -7.81 3.33
CA LEU A 120 7.39 -8.19 4.51
C LEU A 120 8.00 -9.58 4.33
N ARG A 121 7.17 -10.57 3.95
CA ARG A 121 7.62 -11.96 3.71
C ARG A 121 8.61 -12.08 2.56
N LYS A 122 8.60 -11.14 1.61
CA LYS A 122 9.55 -11.09 0.48
C LYS A 122 10.77 -10.20 0.74
N GLY A 123 10.91 -9.64 1.94
CA GLY A 123 12.04 -8.80 2.33
C GLY A 123 12.09 -7.48 1.57
N ARG A 124 10.92 -6.96 1.18
CA ARG A 124 10.76 -5.80 0.29
C ARG A 124 9.82 -4.72 0.83
N LEU A 125 9.31 -4.87 2.05
CA LEU A 125 8.37 -3.93 2.68
C LEU A 125 8.82 -2.47 2.62
N GLY A 126 10.07 -2.17 2.98
CA GLY A 126 10.59 -0.80 2.97
C GLY A 126 10.74 -0.17 1.57
N PHE A 127 10.66 -0.98 0.53
CA PHE A 127 10.84 -0.56 -0.87
C PHE A 127 9.51 -0.51 -1.64
N ILE A 128 8.39 -0.67 -0.94
CA ILE A 128 7.07 -0.50 -1.53
C ILE A 128 6.79 0.98 -1.81
N LYS A 129 6.31 1.28 -3.01
CA LYS A 129 5.91 2.60 -3.47
C LYS A 129 4.52 2.54 -4.08
N TYR A 130 3.77 3.63 -4.01
CA TYR A 130 2.39 3.68 -4.48
C TYR A 130 2.20 4.66 -5.61
N ILE A 131 1.35 4.27 -6.56
CA ILE A 131 0.67 5.21 -7.45
C ILE A 131 -0.63 5.61 -6.76
N LEU A 132 -0.77 6.89 -6.41
CA LEU A 132 -1.87 7.40 -5.58
C LEU A 132 -2.44 8.71 -6.13
N LYS A 133 -3.65 9.06 -5.70
CA LYS A 133 -4.33 10.28 -6.14
C LYS A 133 -3.59 11.54 -5.69
N SER A 134 -3.31 12.47 -6.60
CA SER A 134 -2.57 13.71 -6.35
C SER A 134 -3.13 14.56 -5.21
N SER A 135 -4.45 14.55 -5.01
CA SER A 135 -5.08 15.29 -3.91
C SER A 135 -4.60 14.84 -2.52
N LEU A 136 -4.14 13.59 -2.38
CA LEU A 136 -3.57 13.09 -1.11
C LEU A 136 -2.22 13.74 -0.79
N MET A 137 -1.49 14.21 -1.81
CA MET A 137 -0.23 14.94 -1.62
C MET A 137 -0.44 16.32 -0.98
N LYS A 138 -1.67 16.83 -0.99
CA LYS A 138 -2.02 18.12 -0.39
C LYS A 138 -2.30 18.02 1.12
N LEU A 139 -2.37 16.80 1.67
CA LEU A 139 -2.60 16.60 3.10
C LEU A 139 -1.35 16.99 3.90
N PRO A 140 -1.49 17.75 5.00
CA PRO A 140 -0.35 18.08 5.85
C PRO A 140 0.23 16.79 6.44
N ILE A 141 1.55 16.77 6.64
CA ILE A 141 2.34 15.62 7.13
C ILE A 141 2.37 14.45 6.13
N PHE A 142 1.22 13.93 5.70
CA PHE A 142 1.13 12.82 4.75
C PHE A 142 1.73 13.15 3.40
N GLY A 143 1.44 14.33 2.84
CA GLY A 143 2.00 14.78 1.57
C GLY A 143 3.52 14.83 1.59
N TRP A 144 4.11 15.36 2.65
CA TRP A 144 5.57 15.38 2.83
C TRP A 144 6.14 13.97 2.97
N GLY A 145 5.48 13.10 3.74
CA GLY A 145 5.86 11.70 3.86
C GLY A 145 5.85 10.97 2.51
N PHE A 146 4.79 11.16 1.71
CA PHE A 146 4.68 10.55 0.38
C PHE A 146 5.75 11.06 -0.59
N GLN A 147 6.14 12.33 -0.51
CA GLN A 147 7.26 12.87 -1.29
C GLN A 147 8.60 12.26 -0.88
N ILE A 148 8.86 12.15 0.43
CA ILE A 148 10.07 11.52 0.97
C ILE A 148 10.19 10.07 0.51
N LEU A 149 9.08 9.34 0.51
CA LEU A 149 8.99 7.95 0.07
C LEU A 149 8.98 7.80 -1.47
N GLU A 150 8.96 8.92 -2.20
CA GLU A 150 8.86 9.01 -3.65
C GLU A 150 7.68 8.18 -4.20
N PHE A 151 6.50 8.35 -3.60
CA PHE A 151 5.25 7.86 -4.17
C PHE A 151 4.88 8.69 -5.41
N ILE A 152 4.23 8.05 -6.38
CA ILE A 152 3.86 8.67 -7.64
C ILE A 152 2.42 9.19 -7.53
N ALA A 153 2.26 10.49 -7.65
CA ALA A 153 0.97 11.15 -7.60
C ALA A 153 0.36 11.26 -9.00
N VAL A 154 -0.90 10.87 -9.17
CA VAL A 154 -1.64 10.92 -10.45
C VAL A 154 -2.98 11.65 -10.31
N GLU A 155 -3.38 12.38 -11.35
CA GLU A 155 -4.65 13.09 -11.46
C GLU A 155 -5.81 12.16 -11.89
N ARG A 156 -5.48 10.97 -12.41
CA ARG A 156 -6.38 10.02 -13.08
C ARG A 156 -6.91 10.58 -14.41
N LYS A 157 -5.98 11.14 -15.18
CA LYS A 157 -6.17 11.66 -16.55
C LYS A 157 -4.91 11.36 -17.34
N TRP A 158 -5.02 10.45 -18.30
CA TRP A 158 -3.86 9.91 -19.01
C TRP A 158 -3.01 11.02 -19.67
N GLU A 159 -3.66 12.04 -20.21
CA GLU A 159 -3.02 13.17 -20.91
C GLU A 159 -2.06 13.95 -20.00
N ILE A 160 -2.29 13.92 -18.68
CA ILE A 160 -1.45 14.55 -17.67
C ILE A 160 -0.50 13.51 -17.06
N ASP A 161 -1.04 12.34 -16.72
CA ASP A 161 -0.35 11.34 -15.93
C ASP A 161 0.75 10.61 -16.70
N GLU A 162 0.67 10.53 -18.03
CA GLU A 162 1.70 9.91 -18.86
C GLU A 162 3.08 10.55 -18.60
N GLN A 163 3.16 11.88 -18.66
CA GLN A 163 4.41 12.60 -18.44
C GLN A 163 4.90 12.44 -17.00
N ILE A 164 3.99 12.50 -16.02
CA ILE A 164 4.33 12.33 -14.59
C ILE A 164 4.90 10.92 -14.34
N LEU A 165 4.25 9.89 -14.88
CA LEU A 165 4.69 8.50 -14.77
C LEU A 165 6.05 8.32 -15.44
N GLN A 166 6.22 8.80 -16.67
CA GLN A 166 7.50 8.71 -17.39
C GLN A 166 8.64 9.36 -16.60
N GLN A 167 8.42 10.57 -16.09
CA GLN A 167 9.42 11.29 -15.29
C GLN A 167 9.79 10.52 -14.03
N ASN A 168 8.81 10.09 -13.22
CA ASN A 168 9.07 9.38 -11.97
C ASN A 168 9.74 8.02 -12.20
N LEU A 169 9.20 7.22 -13.14
CA LEU A 169 9.73 5.90 -13.46
C LEU A 169 11.14 5.97 -14.06
N SER A 170 11.49 7.06 -14.75
CA SER A 170 12.86 7.27 -15.24
C SER A 170 13.90 7.31 -14.11
N THR A 171 13.51 7.76 -12.91
CA THR A 171 14.38 7.81 -11.73
C THR A 171 14.59 6.46 -11.04
N PHE A 172 13.82 5.43 -11.44
CA PHE A 172 13.86 4.07 -10.89
C PHE A 172 14.50 3.06 -11.84
N ARG A 173 15.23 3.52 -12.87
CA ARG A 173 15.83 2.65 -13.90
C ARG A 173 16.99 1.79 -13.42
N ASP A 174 17.67 2.13 -12.33
CA ASP A 174 18.78 1.31 -11.81
C ASP A 174 18.27 -0.04 -11.33
N PRO A 175 18.59 -1.17 -11.99
CA PRO A 175 18.10 -2.49 -11.59
C PRO A 175 18.62 -2.91 -10.20
N LYS A 176 19.70 -2.31 -9.71
CA LYS A 176 20.26 -2.56 -8.38
C LYS A 176 19.47 -1.84 -7.28
N ASP A 177 18.58 -0.91 -7.62
CA ASP A 177 17.65 -0.29 -6.68
C ASP A 177 16.41 -1.19 -6.54
N PRO A 178 16.10 -1.68 -5.32
CA PRO A 178 14.87 -2.42 -5.10
C PRO A 178 13.63 -1.56 -5.32
N LEU A 179 12.59 -2.16 -5.91
CA LEU A 179 11.33 -1.47 -6.19
C LEU A 179 10.16 -2.45 -6.11
N TRP A 180 9.19 -2.14 -5.27
CA TRP A 180 7.86 -2.75 -5.29
C TRP A 180 6.84 -1.67 -5.60
N LEU A 181 6.48 -1.49 -6.86
CA LEU A 181 5.55 -0.46 -7.27
C LEU A 181 4.13 -1.02 -7.26
N SER A 182 3.26 -0.45 -6.43
CA SER A 182 1.90 -0.94 -6.23
C SER A 182 0.89 0.06 -6.79
N LEU A 183 -0.09 -0.45 -7.53
CA LEU A 183 -1.21 0.33 -8.04
C LEU A 183 -2.54 -0.42 -7.93
N PHE A 184 -3.59 0.39 -7.82
CA PHE A 184 -4.97 -0.02 -7.83
C PHE A 184 -5.68 0.60 -9.04
N PRO A 185 -5.76 -0.11 -10.19
CA PRO A 185 -6.23 0.47 -11.45
C PRO A 185 -7.65 1.03 -11.38
N GLU A 186 -8.50 0.51 -10.49
CA GLU A 186 -9.88 1.00 -10.26
C GLU A 186 -9.91 2.47 -9.83
N GLY A 187 -8.82 2.97 -9.22
CA GLY A 187 -8.67 4.37 -8.80
C GLY A 187 -9.62 4.81 -7.69
N THR A 188 -10.40 3.89 -7.11
CA THR A 188 -11.29 4.07 -5.96
C THR A 188 -11.63 2.70 -5.37
N ASP A 189 -11.93 2.69 -4.08
CA ASP A 189 -12.53 1.56 -3.37
C ASP A 189 -13.88 1.14 -3.97
N TYR A 190 -14.09 -0.17 -4.03
CA TYR A 190 -15.31 -0.80 -4.49
C TYR A 190 -16.48 -0.53 -3.52
N ASN A 191 -17.60 -0.11 -4.08
CA ASN A 191 -18.90 -0.24 -3.43
C ASN A 191 -19.99 -0.56 -4.48
N GLU A 192 -21.15 -1.03 -4.03
CA GLU A 192 -22.21 -1.47 -4.94
C GLU A 192 -22.72 -0.35 -5.86
N GLN A 193 -22.78 0.88 -5.37
CA GLN A 193 -23.21 2.03 -6.15
C GLN A 193 -22.22 2.34 -7.28
N LYS A 194 -20.91 2.40 -6.97
CA LYS A 194 -19.83 2.58 -7.94
C LYS A 194 -19.79 1.44 -8.95
N CYS A 195 -20.05 0.20 -8.51
CA CYS A 195 -20.14 -0.95 -9.42
C CYS A 195 -21.28 -0.78 -10.42
N LYS A 196 -22.50 -0.44 -9.97
CA LYS A 196 -23.64 -0.17 -10.87
C LYS A 196 -23.33 0.95 -11.87
N SER A 197 -22.70 2.04 -11.42
CA SER A 197 -22.27 3.13 -12.31
C SER A 197 -21.22 2.68 -13.33
N SER A 198 -20.23 1.89 -12.90
CA SER A 198 -19.20 1.32 -13.78
C SER A 198 -19.81 0.37 -14.81
N GLN A 199 -20.80 -0.44 -14.43
CA GLN A 199 -21.50 -1.37 -15.33
C GLN A 199 -22.34 -0.63 -16.37
N LYS A 200 -23.05 0.42 -15.95
CA LYS A 200 -23.81 1.27 -16.86
C LYS A 200 -22.90 1.90 -17.92
N PHE A 201 -21.80 2.51 -17.48
CA PHE A 201 -20.80 3.08 -18.40
C PHE A 201 -20.22 2.01 -19.34
N ALA A 202 -19.87 0.84 -18.82
CA ALA A 202 -19.34 -0.26 -19.62
C ALA A 202 -20.31 -0.66 -20.74
N ALA A 203 -21.59 -0.82 -20.42
CA ALA A 203 -22.62 -1.16 -21.39
C ALA A 203 -22.84 -0.06 -22.44
N GLU A 204 -22.79 1.21 -22.04
CA GLU A 204 -22.93 2.37 -22.94
C GLU A 204 -21.80 2.48 -23.95
N VAL A 205 -20.56 2.17 -23.55
CA VAL A 205 -19.36 2.31 -24.40
C VAL A 205 -18.85 0.99 -24.97
N GLY A 206 -19.59 -0.11 -24.80
CA GLY A 206 -19.25 -1.43 -25.35
C GLY A 206 -18.07 -2.13 -24.68
N LEU A 207 -17.76 -1.79 -23.43
CA LEU A 207 -16.73 -2.46 -22.62
C LEU A 207 -17.29 -3.66 -21.84
N PRO A 208 -16.43 -4.59 -21.39
CA PRO A 208 -16.85 -5.70 -20.53
C PRO A 208 -17.54 -5.23 -19.25
N VAL A 209 -18.73 -5.79 -18.97
CA VAL A 209 -19.51 -5.50 -17.76
C VAL A 209 -18.98 -6.35 -16.61
N LEU A 210 -18.19 -5.74 -15.72
CA LEU A 210 -17.57 -6.41 -14.58
C LEU A 210 -18.49 -6.46 -13.36
N THR A 211 -18.46 -7.55 -12.59
CA THR A 211 -19.35 -7.77 -11.43
C THR A 211 -18.64 -7.76 -10.07
N ASN A 212 -17.33 -8.04 -10.05
CA ASN A 212 -16.56 -8.17 -8.81
C ASN A 212 -15.54 -7.04 -8.59
N VAL A 213 -15.23 -6.30 -9.65
CA VAL A 213 -14.25 -5.20 -9.71
C VAL A 213 -14.83 -4.06 -10.55
N LEU A 214 -14.27 -2.86 -10.40
CA LEU A 214 -14.59 -1.71 -11.25
C LEU A 214 -13.72 -1.70 -12.52
N LEU A 215 -14.16 -0.96 -13.53
CA LEU A 215 -13.30 -0.66 -14.68
C LEU A 215 -12.09 0.18 -14.24
N PRO A 216 -10.88 -0.09 -14.77
CA PRO A 216 -9.73 0.78 -14.57
C PRO A 216 -10.01 2.23 -15.03
N LYS A 217 -9.40 3.20 -14.33
CA LYS A 217 -9.53 4.63 -14.62
C LYS A 217 -8.23 5.24 -15.13
#